data_AF-A0A1P8NQE8-F1
#
_entry.id   AF-A0A1P8NQE8-F1
#
_cell.length_a   1.000
_cell.length_b   1.000
_cell.length_c   1.000
_cell.angle_alpha   90.00
_cell.angle_beta   90.00
_cell.angle_gamma   90.00
#
_symmetry.space_group_name_H-M   'P 1'
#
loop_
_entity.id
_entity.type
_entity.pdbx_description
1 polymer ?
#
loop_
_entity_poly.entity_id
_entity_poly.type
_entity_poly.pdbx_seq_one_letter_code
_entity_poly.pdbx_strand_id
1 'polypeptide(L)'
;QEGACLVITAIPGVPAADLSGADLLKAWPSMGQQLGAVHSLSVDQCPFERRLSRMIGRAVDVVSRNAVNPDFLPDEDKSTPQLDLLARVERELPVRLDQERTDMVVCHGDPCMPNFMVDPRTLQCTGLIDLGR
;
A
#
# COMPACT_ATOMS: atom_id res chain seq x y z
N GLN A 1 0.19 21.98 -22.99
CA GLN A 1 0.96 21.41 -21.87
C GLN A 1 1.48 20.06 -22.34
N GLU A 2 2.79 19.89 -22.44
CA GLU A 2 3.39 18.57 -22.61
C GLU A 2 3.28 17.86 -21.26
N GLY A 3 2.54 16.74 -21.22
CA GLY A 3 2.40 15.92 -20.03
C GLY A 3 3.62 15.03 -19.80
N ALA A 4 3.75 14.49 -18.58
CA ALA A 4 4.71 13.41 -18.33
C ALA A 4 4.20 12.09 -18.97
N CYS A 5 5.11 11.30 -19.54
CA CYS A 5 4.81 9.98 -20.08
C CYS A 5 5.74 8.93 -19.47
N LEU A 6 5.18 7.81 -19.05
CA LEU A 6 5.90 6.64 -18.56
C LEU A 6 5.51 5.44 -19.44
N VAL A 7 6.48 4.87 -20.16
CA VAL A 7 6.29 3.66 -20.96
C VAL A 7 7.10 2.54 -20.32
N ILE A 8 6.44 1.43 -20.03
CA ILE A 8 7.03 0.25 -19.39
C ILE A 8 6.58 -1.01 -20.11
N THR A 9 7.37 -2.09 -19.98
CA THR A 9 6.97 -3.41 -20.46
C THR A 9 5.97 -4.05 -19.51
N ALA A 10 5.01 -4.80 -20.03
CA ALA A 10 4.03 -5.51 -19.21
C ALA A 10 4.68 -6.64 -18.40
N ILE A 11 4.26 -6.78 -17.14
CA ILE A 11 4.54 -7.96 -16.32
C ILE A 11 3.53 -9.06 -16.72
N PRO A 12 3.96 -10.31 -16.96
CA PRO A 12 3.05 -11.38 -17.35
C PRO A 12 2.13 -11.78 -16.18
N GLY A 13 0.90 -12.18 -16.50
CA GLY A 13 -0.07 -12.66 -15.52
C GLY A 13 -1.35 -11.84 -15.50
N VAL A 14 -2.19 -12.11 -14.50
CA VAL A 14 -3.41 -11.37 -14.19
C VAL A 14 -3.30 -10.73 -12.81
N PRO A 15 -3.99 -9.61 -12.55
CA PRO A 15 -4.09 -9.07 -11.19
C PRO A 15 -4.64 -10.12 -10.22
N ALA A 16 -4.11 -10.20 -9.00
CA ALA A 16 -4.61 -11.14 -8.00
C ALA A 16 -6.07 -10.89 -7.62
N ALA A 17 -6.58 -9.66 -7.82
CA ALA A 17 -7.97 -9.29 -7.64
C ALA A 17 -8.94 -10.02 -8.60
N ASP A 18 -8.44 -10.52 -9.73
CA ASP A 18 -9.24 -11.24 -10.73
C ASP A 18 -9.29 -12.75 -10.45
N LEU A 19 -8.54 -13.24 -9.45
CA LEU A 19 -8.54 -14.66 -9.09
C LEU A 19 -9.80 -15.06 -8.33
N SER A 20 -10.21 -16.31 -8.50
CA SER A 20 -11.19 -16.92 -7.60
C SER A 20 -10.63 -16.96 -6.17
N GLY A 21 -11.50 -16.95 -5.15
CA GLY A 21 -11.04 -17.05 -3.75
C GLY A 21 -10.20 -18.32 -3.49
N ALA A 22 -10.52 -19.44 -4.15
CA ALA A 22 -9.76 -20.68 -4.01
C ALA A 22 -8.36 -20.58 -4.63
N ASP A 23 -8.21 -19.87 -5.75
CA ASP A 23 -6.91 -19.71 -6.40
C ASP A 23 -6.07 -18.61 -5.74
N LEU A 24 -6.71 -17.56 -5.21
CA LEU A 24 -6.05 -16.55 -4.39
C LEU A 24 -5.39 -17.18 -3.16
N LEU A 25 -6.07 -18.11 -2.47
CA LEU A 25 -5.51 -18.83 -1.33
C LEU A 25 -4.27 -19.66 -1.71
N LYS A 26 -4.22 -20.22 -2.92
CA LYS A 26 -3.05 -20.95 -3.42
C LYS A 26 -1.91 -20.00 -3.81
N ALA A 27 -2.24 -18.82 -4.34
CA ALA A 27 -1.26 -17.81 -4.73
C ALA A 27 -0.66 -17.05 -3.53
N TRP A 28 -1.41 -16.95 -2.44
CA TRP A 28 -1.08 -16.16 -1.25
C TRP A 28 0.35 -16.36 -0.72
N PRO A 29 0.89 -17.59 -0.58
CA PRO A 29 2.25 -17.78 -0.10
C PRO A 29 3.30 -17.11 -1.00
N SER A 30 3.11 -17.18 -2.32
CA SER A 30 4.04 -16.56 -3.29
C SER A 30 3.93 -15.03 -3.28
N MET A 31 2.72 -14.48 -3.09
CA MET A 31 2.52 -13.04 -2.93
C MET A 31 3.20 -12.53 -1.65
N GLY A 32 3.05 -13.25 -0.54
CA GLY A 32 3.73 -12.96 0.72
C GLY A 32 5.25 -13.02 0.58
N GLN A 33 5.78 -14.02 -0.14
CA GLN A 33 7.21 -14.10 -0.44
C GLN A 33 7.69 -12.91 -1.27
N GLN A 34 6.95 -12.50 -2.29
CA GLN A 34 7.29 -11.35 -3.14
C GLN A 34 7.32 -10.05 -2.33
N LEU A 35 6.32 -9.82 -1.47
CA LEU A 35 6.31 -8.65 -0.58
C LEU A 35 7.44 -8.72 0.46
N GLY A 36 7.69 -9.91 1.01
CA GLY A 36 8.82 -10.15 1.92
C GLY A 36 10.18 -9.88 1.28
N ALA A 37 10.34 -10.18 -0.01
CA ALA A 37 11.54 -9.84 -0.76
C ALA A 37 11.74 -8.33 -0.89
N VAL A 38 10.66 -7.56 -1.12
CA VAL A 38 10.71 -6.08 -1.07
C VAL A 38 11.12 -5.61 0.33
N HIS A 39 10.51 -6.16 1.38
CA HIS A 39 10.81 -5.78 2.76
C HIS A 39 12.25 -6.13 3.19
N SER A 40 12.87 -7.12 2.53
CA SER A 40 14.25 -7.56 2.82
C SER A 40 15.31 -6.68 2.13
N LEU A 41 14.92 -5.74 1.27
CA LEU A 41 15.85 -4.79 0.66
C LEU A 41 16.47 -3.87 1.73
N SER A 42 17.71 -3.44 1.50
CA SER A 42 18.40 -2.54 2.42
C SER A 42 17.71 -1.17 2.45
N VAL A 43 17.22 -0.78 3.63
CA VAL A 43 16.62 0.53 3.87
C VAL A 43 17.62 1.65 3.58
N ASP A 44 18.89 1.46 3.96
CA ASP A 44 19.96 2.45 3.75
C ASP A 44 20.26 2.72 2.26
N GLN A 45 19.84 1.82 1.37
CA GLN A 45 19.99 1.96 -0.08
C GLN A 45 18.75 2.53 -0.77
N CYS A 46 17.63 2.67 -0.06
CA CYS A 46 16.41 3.22 -0.63
C CYS A 46 16.48 4.75 -0.64
N PRO A 47 16.46 5.42 -1.82
CA PRO A 47 16.50 6.87 -1.90
C PRO A 47 15.14 7.53 -1.63
N PHE A 48 14.07 6.73 -1.49
CA PHE A 48 12.72 7.19 -1.31
C PHE A 48 12.32 7.09 0.17
N GLU A 49 11.76 8.16 0.69
CA GLU A 49 11.34 8.23 2.09
C GLU A 49 9.83 8.46 2.21
N ARG A 50 9.19 7.60 3.01
CA ARG A 50 7.76 7.69 3.35
C ARG A 50 7.51 7.48 4.84
N ARG A 51 8.21 8.26 5.67
CA ARG A 51 8.07 8.23 7.14
C ARG A 51 6.65 8.48 7.61
N LEU A 52 6.30 7.89 8.74
CA LEU A 52 5.03 8.10 9.41
C LEU A 52 4.79 9.57 9.76
N SER A 53 5.84 10.31 10.17
CA SER A 53 5.75 11.75 10.43
C SER A 53 5.31 12.56 9.21
N ARG A 54 5.73 12.17 8.01
CA ARG A 54 5.28 12.78 6.75
C ARG A 54 3.86 12.36 6.40
N MET A 55 3.50 11.11 6.68
CA MET A 55 2.17 10.57 6.40
C MET A 55 1.08 11.18 7.30
N ILE A 56 1.36 11.39 8.59
CA ILE A 56 0.42 12.09 9.47
C ILE A 56 0.22 13.54 9.05
N GLY A 57 1.30 14.24 8.64
CA GLY A 57 1.18 15.59 8.08
C GLY A 57 0.27 15.66 6.84
N ARG A 58 0.34 14.65 5.97
CA ARG A 58 -0.59 14.51 4.83
C ARG A 58 -2.03 14.24 5.28
N ALA A 59 -2.24 13.39 6.28
CA ALA A 59 -3.57 13.11 6.81
C ALA A 59 -4.22 14.38 7.40
N VAL A 60 -3.46 15.15 8.19
CA VAL A 60 -3.89 16.43 8.75
C VAL A 60 -4.27 17.41 7.63
N ASP A 61 -3.44 17.54 6.59
CA ASP A 61 -3.73 18.40 5.43
C ASP A 61 -5.04 18.00 4.71
N VAL A 62 -5.21 16.71 4.41
CA VAL A 62 -6.43 16.18 3.75
C VAL A 62 -7.68 16.51 4.56
N VAL A 63 -7.65 16.28 5.87
CA VAL A 63 -8.78 16.57 6.76
C VAL A 63 -9.04 18.08 6.86
N SER A 64 -7.98 18.89 6.96
CA SER A 64 -8.10 20.36 7.05
C SER A 64 -8.76 20.99 5.83
N ARG A 65 -8.61 20.35 4.66
CA ARG A 65 -9.21 20.79 3.38
C ARG A 65 -10.55 20.10 3.07
N ASN A 66 -11.09 19.34 4.03
CA ASN A 66 -12.32 18.56 3.86
C ASN A 66 -12.29 17.63 2.63
N ALA A 67 -11.14 16.98 2.41
CA ALA A 67 -10.84 16.20 1.22
C ALA A 67 -10.84 14.67 1.48
N VAL A 68 -11.31 14.23 2.65
CA VAL A 68 -11.56 12.80 2.89
C VAL A 68 -12.72 12.35 2.01
N ASN A 69 -12.52 11.31 1.20
CA ASN A 69 -13.59 10.70 0.41
C ASN A 69 -14.25 9.57 1.21
N PRO A 70 -15.54 9.70 1.61
CA PRO A 70 -16.26 8.66 2.34
C PRO A 70 -16.39 7.34 1.58
N ASP A 71 -16.34 7.36 0.25
CA ASP A 71 -16.46 6.14 -0.56
C ASP A 71 -15.27 5.18 -0.37
N PHE A 72 -14.14 5.69 0.14
CA PHE A 72 -12.95 4.89 0.46
C PHE A 72 -12.86 4.51 1.95
N LEU A 73 -13.85 4.89 2.77
CA LEU A 73 -13.90 4.48 4.17
C LEU A 73 -14.62 3.13 4.32
N PRO A 74 -14.24 2.33 5.32
CA PRO A 74 -15.04 1.16 5.69
C PRO A 74 -16.44 1.60 6.15
N ASP A 75 -17.44 0.72 6.01
CA ASP A 75 -18.86 1.08 6.19
C ASP A 75 -19.15 1.68 7.58
N GLU A 76 -18.48 1.20 8.62
CA GLU A 76 -18.58 1.72 9.99
C GLU A 76 -18.10 3.17 10.16
N ASP A 77 -17.24 3.66 9.26
CA ASP A 77 -16.62 4.97 9.35
C ASP A 77 -17.23 6.00 8.39
N LYS A 78 -18.10 5.59 7.45
CA LYS A 78 -18.72 6.49 6.46
C LYS A 78 -19.51 7.64 7.07
N SER A 79 -20.07 7.45 8.26
CA SER A 79 -20.82 8.46 9.01
C SER A 79 -19.99 9.17 10.09
N THR A 80 -18.73 8.76 10.27
CA THR A 80 -17.84 9.35 11.27
C THR A 80 -17.28 10.67 10.75
N PRO A 81 -17.34 11.77 11.52
CA PRO A 81 -16.70 13.02 11.15
C PRO A 81 -15.20 12.83 10.89
N GLN A 82 -14.67 13.42 9.81
CA GLN A 82 -13.25 13.27 9.43
C GLN A 82 -12.25 13.73 10.52
N LEU A 83 -12.64 14.67 11.39
CA LEU A 83 -11.85 15.08 12.55
C LEU A 83 -11.76 13.96 13.60
N ASP A 84 -12.84 13.20 13.79
CA ASP A 84 -12.85 12.06 14.71
C ASP A 84 -12.02 10.90 14.16
N LEU A 85 -12.02 10.70 12.83
CA LEU A 85 -11.12 9.74 12.18
C LEU A 85 -9.65 10.12 12.39
N LEU A 86 -9.29 11.40 12.19
CA LEU A 86 -7.93 11.88 12.44
C LEU A 86 -7.54 11.70 13.91
N ALA A 87 -8.42 12.06 14.85
CA ALA A 87 -8.17 11.92 16.28
C ALA A 87 -7.95 10.46 16.71
N ARG A 88 -8.57 9.48 16.03
CA ARG A 88 -8.27 8.05 16.24
C ARG A 88 -6.85 7.71 15.78
N VAL A 89 -6.44 8.16 14.60
CA VAL A 89 -5.09 7.95 14.06
C VAL A 89 -4.03 8.62 14.96
N GLU A 90 -4.25 9.86 15.39
CA GLU A 90 -3.33 10.61 16.26
C GLU A 90 -3.13 9.93 17.63
N ARG A 91 -4.15 9.25 18.14
CA ARG A 91 -4.07 8.51 19.41
C ARG A 91 -3.10 7.32 19.34
N GLU A 92 -3.02 6.67 18.18
CA GLU A 92 -2.08 5.55 17.97
C GLU A 92 -0.67 6.02 17.60
N LEU A 93 -0.52 7.26 17.13
CA LEU A 93 0.72 7.78 16.56
C LEU A 93 1.97 7.55 17.43
N PRO A 94 1.96 7.77 18.76
CA PRO A 94 3.16 7.53 19.58
C PRO A 94 3.65 6.08 19.52
N VAL A 95 2.72 5.11 19.54
CA VAL A 95 3.04 3.68 19.45
C VAL A 95 3.61 3.34 18.07
N ARG A 96 2.99 3.89 17.02
CA ARG A 96 3.42 3.64 15.64
C ARG A 96 4.78 4.28 15.30
N LEU A 97 5.10 5.43 15.89
CA LEU A 97 6.43 6.04 15.77
C LEU A 97 7.51 5.22 16.45
N ASP A 98 7.21 4.59 17.59
CA ASP A 98 8.17 3.67 18.22
C ASP A 98 8.39 2.41 17.37
N GLN A 99 7.30 1.85 16.82
CA GLN A 99 7.38 0.71 15.90
C GLN A 99 8.20 1.04 14.63
N GLU A 100 8.02 2.22 14.04
CA GLU A 100 8.80 2.65 12.86
C GLU A 100 10.31 2.61 13.16
N ARG A 101 10.75 2.95 14.39
CA ARG A 101 12.19 2.97 14.72
C ARG A 101 12.84 1.58 14.70
N THR A 102 12.08 0.52 14.91
CA THR A 102 12.60 -0.85 15.07
C THR A 102 12.22 -1.77 13.91
N ASP A 103 11.21 -1.41 13.12
CA ASP A 103 10.60 -2.26 12.08
C ASP A 103 10.55 -1.54 10.72
N MET A 104 11.60 -0.78 10.41
CA MET A 104 11.73 -0.14 9.10
C MET A 104 12.09 -1.14 8.02
N VAL A 105 11.37 -1.06 6.90
CA VAL A 105 11.62 -1.83 5.69
C VAL A 105 11.39 -0.97 4.46
N VAL A 106 11.88 -1.41 3.30
CA VAL A 106 11.43 -0.86 2.02
C VAL A 106 10.00 -1.34 1.78
N CYS A 107 9.09 -0.40 1.47
CA CYS A 107 7.66 -0.68 1.33
C CYS A 107 7.19 -0.48 -0.11
N HIS A 108 6.15 -1.21 -0.50
CA HIS A 108 5.38 -0.95 -1.72
C HIS A 108 4.53 0.33 -1.63
N GLY A 109 4.05 0.66 -0.43
CA GLY A 109 3.13 1.78 -0.18
C GLY A 109 1.64 1.45 -0.37
N ASP A 110 1.32 0.53 -1.28
CA ASP A 110 -0.05 0.05 -1.54
C ASP A 110 -0.10 -1.43 -2.01
N PRO A 111 0.29 -2.40 -1.19
CA PRO A 111 0.34 -3.81 -1.58
C PRO A 111 -1.07 -4.44 -1.56
N CYS A 112 -1.98 -3.93 -2.38
CA CYS A 112 -3.34 -4.45 -2.55
C CYS A 112 -3.40 -5.49 -3.69
N MET A 113 -4.44 -6.33 -3.71
CA MET A 113 -4.57 -7.43 -4.69
C MET A 113 -4.43 -7.02 -6.16
N PRO A 114 -4.96 -5.86 -6.63
CA PRO A 114 -4.74 -5.40 -8.00
C PRO A 114 -3.26 -5.15 -8.36
N ASN A 115 -2.42 -4.88 -7.37
CA ASN A 115 -1.01 -4.55 -7.57
C ASN A 115 -0.09 -5.78 -7.55
N PHE A 116 -0.62 -6.98 -7.31
CA PHE A 116 0.10 -8.24 -7.47
C PHE A 116 -0.29 -8.89 -8.80
N MET A 117 0.71 -9.21 -9.62
CA MET A 117 0.52 -10.01 -10.82
C MET A 117 0.76 -11.48 -10.51
N VAL A 118 -0.11 -12.36 -11.02
CA VAL A 118 -0.07 -13.81 -10.78
C VAL A 118 -0.23 -14.55 -12.10
N ASP A 119 0.59 -15.58 -12.33
CA ASP A 119 0.37 -16.50 -13.45
C ASP A 119 -0.86 -17.40 -13.15
N PRO A 120 -1.94 -17.32 -13.94
CA PRO A 120 -3.17 -18.05 -13.67
C PRO A 120 -3.02 -19.58 -13.82
N ARG A 121 -1.93 -20.07 -14.43
CA ARG A 121 -1.68 -21.52 -14.58
C ARG A 121 -0.95 -22.10 -13.39
N THR A 122 0.08 -21.41 -12.92
CA THR A 122 0.95 -21.87 -11.82
C THR A 122 0.56 -21.32 -10.46
N LEU A 123 -0.28 -20.27 -10.45
CA LEU A 123 -0.68 -19.51 -9.27
C LEU A 123 0.53 -18.98 -8.48
N GLN A 124 1.59 -18.63 -9.20
CA GLN A 124 2.76 -17.97 -8.64
C GLN A 124 2.72 -16.48 -8.94
N CYS A 125 3.06 -15.66 -7.94
CA CYS A 125 3.24 -14.24 -8.13
C CYS A 125 4.41 -13.99 -9.11
N THR A 126 4.13 -13.20 -10.14
CA THR A 126 5.08 -12.87 -11.21
C THR A 126 5.67 -11.47 -11.06
N GLY A 127 5.07 -10.61 -10.23
CA GLY A 127 5.61 -9.29 -9.94
C GLY A 127 4.62 -8.35 -9.24
N LEU A 128 5.11 -7.14 -8.97
CA LEU A 128 4.37 -6.04 -8.37
C LEU A 128 4.29 -4.88 -9.37
N ILE A 129 3.16 -4.17 -9.38
CA ILE A 129 2.94 -2.95 -10.19
C ILE A 129 2.47 -1.79 -9.30
N ASP A 130 2.42 -0.58 -9.84
CA ASP A 130 2.05 0.65 -9.10
C ASP A 130 2.98 0.98 -7.91
N LEU A 131 4.30 0.90 -8.15
CA LEU A 131 5.36 1.22 -7.19
C LEU A 131 5.58 2.73 -6.96
N GLY A 132 4.63 3.58 -7.38
CA GLY A 132 4.77 5.03 -7.38
C GLY A 132 4.42 5.71 -6.05
N ARG A 133 4.11 4.94 -5.00
CA ARG A 133 3.50 5.43 -3.77
C ARG A 133 4.50 5.61 -2.64
#